data_AF-A0A1I3TGA3-F1
#
_entry.id   AF-A0A1I3TGA3-F1
#
_cell.length_a   1.000
_cell.length_b   1.000
_cell.length_c   1.000
_cell.angle_alpha   90.00
_cell.angle_beta   90.00
_cell.angle_gamma   90.00
#
_symmetry.space_group_name_H-M   'P 1'
#
loop_
_entity.id
_entity.type
_entity.pdbx_description
1 polymer ?
#
loop_
_entity_poly.entity_id
_entity_poly.type
_entity_poly.pdbx_seq_one_letter_code
_entity_poly.pdbx_strand_id
1 'polypeptide(L)'
;MKQKLRLMAALWPILTLLTSMCLEARAQSPDYSGAVPPGNLPDTITPLQIGDTIPDYLWHLPIQVVNHPDQKEIITLNDYKGKAILLDFLFTGCKGCIAALPVLEKISLAFDSEVGIVAVTPEKRQRVTDFIPSNSYVNKSQLPFIVEDRILKQHFPHLYISHVVWIDVQGIVRAFTGTKHVTTRTIRELQNGNTRNWPVKTEMTSFFNAPLVRLNPEANSMRNNVGRPLYYSAITGYTEGVGVLVPTKADSLLGIKRISFKNMPIIDLYRIAIGSEFPLRKQICWEVEHPERYAVWMATLDSGQTLEEWYQQNSICYEGTFPIATDEETWQAFLRADLNRFLNLNGRLEHREGETYFVLSELP
;
A
#
# COMPACT_ATOMS: atom_id res chain seq x y z
N MET A 1 -84.39 -17.97 -33.24
CA MET A 1 -84.08 -16.77 -32.42
C MET A 1 -83.53 -17.06 -31.02
N LYS A 2 -83.86 -18.18 -30.36
CA LYS A 2 -83.42 -18.48 -28.97
C LYS A 2 -81.98 -18.97 -28.79
N GLN A 3 -81.28 -19.39 -29.86
CA GLN A 3 -79.90 -19.90 -29.80
C GLN A 3 -78.83 -18.80 -29.97
N LYS A 4 -79.10 -17.75 -30.77
CA LYS A 4 -78.17 -16.61 -30.93
C LYS A 4 -78.09 -15.71 -29.68
N LEU A 5 -79.17 -15.64 -28.89
CA LEU A 5 -79.19 -14.87 -27.64
C LEU A 5 -78.38 -15.53 -26.51
N ARG A 6 -78.20 -16.86 -26.54
CA ARG A 6 -77.41 -17.59 -25.52
C ARG A 6 -75.90 -17.45 -25.73
N LEU A 7 -75.44 -17.27 -26.97
CA LEU A 7 -74.01 -17.04 -27.24
C LEU A 7 -73.56 -15.64 -26.84
N MET A 8 -74.41 -14.62 -26.99
CA MET A 8 -74.06 -13.25 -26.59
C MET A 8 -74.05 -13.04 -25.07
N ALA A 9 -74.84 -13.83 -24.31
CA ALA A 9 -74.84 -13.79 -22.85
C ALA A 9 -73.63 -14.51 -22.22
N ALA A 10 -72.98 -15.42 -22.94
CA ALA A 10 -71.78 -16.13 -22.47
C ALA A 10 -70.47 -15.39 -22.78
N LEU A 11 -70.48 -14.45 -23.73
CA LEU A 11 -69.30 -13.66 -24.12
C LEU A 11 -69.14 -12.37 -23.31
N TRP A 12 -70.21 -11.85 -22.72
CA TRP A 12 -70.17 -10.63 -21.91
C TRP A 12 -69.32 -10.75 -20.63
N PRO A 13 -69.40 -11.83 -19.83
CA PRO A 13 -68.57 -11.96 -18.63
C PRO A 13 -67.09 -12.20 -18.96
N ILE A 14 -66.78 -12.80 -20.12
CA ILE A 14 -65.41 -13.05 -20.59
C ILE A 14 -64.75 -11.76 -21.08
N LEU A 15 -65.52 -10.88 -21.76
CA LEU A 15 -65.03 -9.58 -22.21
C LEU A 15 -64.79 -8.60 -21.04
N THR A 16 -65.59 -8.68 -19.97
CA THR A 16 -65.36 -7.89 -18.74
C THR A 16 -64.19 -8.39 -17.88
N LEU A 17 -63.89 -9.69 -17.92
CA LEU A 17 -62.69 -10.25 -17.25
C LEU A 17 -61.39 -9.87 -17.99
N LEU A 18 -61.42 -9.84 -19.32
CA LEU A 18 -60.27 -9.41 -20.14
C LEU A 18 -59.98 -7.90 -20.04
N THR A 19 -61.00 -7.05 -19.85
CA THR A 19 -60.76 -5.60 -19.63
C THR A 19 -60.32 -5.28 -18.21
N SER A 20 -60.74 -6.07 -17.21
CA SER A 20 -60.25 -5.95 -15.83
C SER A 20 -58.79 -6.37 -15.69
N MET A 21 -58.33 -7.39 -16.45
CA MET A 21 -56.92 -7.80 -16.46
C MET A 21 -56.00 -6.85 -17.24
N CYS A 22 -56.54 -5.98 -18.10
CA CYS A 22 -55.75 -4.97 -18.81
C CYS A 22 -55.66 -3.62 -18.06
N LEU A 23 -56.51 -3.36 -17.06
CA LEU A 23 -56.41 -2.14 -16.22
C LEU A 23 -55.52 -2.32 -14.98
N GLU A 24 -55.17 -3.56 -14.63
CA GLU A 24 -54.22 -3.85 -13.53
C GLU A 24 -52.78 -4.10 -14.02
N ALA A 25 -52.51 -3.91 -15.31
CA ALA A 25 -51.15 -3.63 -15.79
C ALA A 25 -50.75 -2.19 -15.39
N ARG A 26 -50.74 -1.93 -14.07
CA ARG A 26 -49.79 -0.97 -13.51
C ARG A 26 -48.44 -1.42 -14.03
N ALA A 27 -47.77 -0.54 -14.77
CA ALA A 27 -46.34 -0.69 -15.00
C ALA A 27 -45.71 -0.96 -13.64
N GLN A 28 -45.36 -2.21 -13.37
CA GLN A 28 -44.36 -2.52 -12.36
C GLN A 28 -43.12 -1.82 -12.91
N SER A 29 -42.88 -0.62 -12.39
CA SER A 29 -41.54 -0.05 -12.40
C SER A 29 -40.60 -1.18 -12.03
N PRO A 30 -39.50 -1.41 -12.79
CA PRO A 30 -38.55 -2.43 -12.43
C PRO A 30 -38.22 -2.22 -10.97
N ASP A 31 -38.38 -3.28 -10.18
CA ASP A 31 -38.02 -3.30 -8.78
C ASP A 31 -36.51 -3.05 -8.74
N TYR A 32 -36.11 -1.79 -8.58
CA TYR A 32 -34.73 -1.34 -8.41
C TYR A 32 -34.26 -1.77 -7.03
N SER A 33 -34.22 -3.08 -6.80
CA SER A 33 -33.48 -3.68 -5.71
C SER A 33 -31.99 -3.68 -6.10
N GLY A 34 -31.34 -2.53 -5.91
CA GLY A 34 -29.88 -2.46 -5.75
C GLY A 34 -29.04 -1.82 -6.87
N ALA A 35 -29.60 -1.35 -7.99
CA ALA A 35 -28.81 -0.63 -8.99
C ALA A 35 -28.77 0.88 -8.67
N VAL A 36 -27.61 1.35 -8.19
CA VAL A 36 -27.34 2.78 -8.00
C VAL A 36 -27.28 3.46 -9.37
N PRO A 37 -27.99 4.57 -9.61
CA PRO A 37 -27.89 5.33 -10.85
C PRO A 37 -26.42 5.72 -11.13
N PRO A 38 -25.95 5.71 -12.39
CA PRO A 38 -24.60 6.13 -12.74
C PRO A 38 -24.28 7.51 -12.16
N GLY A 39 -23.21 7.60 -11.35
CA GLY A 39 -22.76 8.86 -10.72
C GLY A 39 -23.34 9.17 -9.34
N ASN A 40 -24.31 8.38 -8.84
CA ASN A 40 -24.77 8.48 -7.45
C ASN A 40 -23.99 7.51 -6.55
N LEU A 41 -23.85 7.85 -5.26
CA LEU A 41 -23.25 6.95 -4.28
C LEU A 41 -24.30 5.98 -3.72
N PRO A 42 -23.98 4.70 -3.49
CA PRO A 42 -24.84 3.79 -2.75
C PRO A 42 -24.98 4.22 -1.29
N ASP A 43 -26.06 3.74 -0.65
CA ASP A 43 -26.27 3.88 0.79
C ASP A 43 -25.18 3.18 1.63
N THR A 44 -24.50 2.17 1.07
CA THR A 44 -23.38 1.47 1.70
C THR A 44 -22.31 1.15 0.66
N ILE A 45 -21.07 1.54 0.95
CA ILE A 45 -19.93 1.23 0.10
C ILE A 45 -19.31 -0.11 0.51
N THR A 46 -19.26 -1.04 -0.43
CA THR A 46 -18.66 -2.37 -0.24
C THR A 46 -17.18 -2.34 -0.62
N PRO A 47 -16.27 -2.78 0.28
CA PRO A 47 -14.87 -2.99 -0.05
C PRO A 47 -14.69 -4.02 -1.17
N LEU A 48 -13.89 -3.69 -2.17
CA LEU A 48 -13.55 -4.56 -3.30
C LEU A 48 -12.36 -5.45 -2.94
N GLN A 49 -12.43 -6.70 -3.37
CA GLN A 49 -11.38 -7.71 -3.24
C GLN A 49 -10.73 -8.02 -4.58
N ILE A 50 -9.60 -8.73 -4.55
CA ILE A 50 -9.00 -9.27 -5.77
C ILE A 50 -10.00 -10.22 -6.44
N GLY A 51 -10.25 -10.00 -7.72
CA GLY A 51 -11.25 -10.72 -8.51
C GLY A 51 -12.56 -9.96 -8.71
N ASP A 52 -12.84 -8.93 -7.91
CA ASP A 52 -14.07 -8.13 -8.04
C ASP A 52 -13.99 -7.16 -9.22
N THR A 53 -15.13 -6.94 -9.88
CA THR A 53 -15.29 -5.92 -10.93
C THR A 53 -15.61 -4.56 -10.31
N ILE A 54 -15.02 -3.49 -10.85
CA ILE A 54 -15.35 -2.12 -10.47
C ILE A 54 -16.86 -1.86 -10.69
N PRO A 55 -17.62 -1.46 -9.65
CA PRO A 55 -19.05 -1.18 -9.77
C PRO A 55 -19.37 -0.07 -10.79
N ASP A 56 -20.50 -0.18 -11.49
CA ASP A 56 -20.87 0.76 -12.57
C ASP A 56 -20.93 2.22 -12.09
N TYR A 57 -21.44 2.49 -10.89
CA TYR A 57 -21.48 3.85 -10.36
C TYR A 57 -20.08 4.43 -10.14
N LEU A 58 -19.09 3.60 -9.81
CA LEU A 58 -17.72 4.04 -9.54
C LEU A 58 -17.00 4.40 -10.84
N TRP A 59 -17.36 3.76 -11.96
CA TRP A 59 -16.89 4.16 -13.29
C TRP A 59 -17.28 5.60 -13.63
N HIS A 60 -18.49 6.00 -13.24
CA HIS A 60 -19.09 7.29 -13.60
C HIS A 60 -19.00 8.36 -12.51
N LEU A 61 -18.42 8.02 -11.35
CA LEU A 61 -18.29 8.95 -10.22
C LEU A 61 -17.37 10.12 -10.61
N PRO A 62 -17.82 11.38 -10.50
CA PRO A 62 -16.96 12.54 -10.69
C PRO A 62 -15.96 12.66 -9.53
N ILE A 63 -14.67 12.68 -9.85
CA ILE A 63 -13.58 12.73 -8.88
C ILE A 63 -12.70 13.94 -9.13
N GLN A 64 -12.43 14.71 -8.07
CA GLN A 64 -11.58 15.89 -8.14
C GLN A 64 -10.12 15.50 -8.37
N VAL A 65 -9.47 16.17 -9.32
CA VAL A 65 -8.06 15.96 -9.66
C VAL A 65 -7.29 17.28 -9.73
N VAL A 66 -6.00 17.23 -9.48
CA VAL A 66 -5.02 18.28 -9.80
C VAL A 66 -3.92 17.70 -10.67
N ASN A 67 -3.22 18.58 -11.41
CA ASN A 67 -2.05 18.22 -12.22
C ASN A 67 -2.34 17.19 -13.32
N HIS A 68 -3.58 17.13 -13.81
CA HIS A 68 -3.92 16.29 -14.95
C HIS A 68 -3.27 16.85 -16.23
N PRO A 69 -2.67 16.01 -17.12
CA PRO A 69 -2.02 16.48 -18.35
C PRO A 69 -2.89 17.37 -19.23
N ASP A 70 -4.17 16.99 -19.38
CA ASP A 70 -5.18 17.76 -20.13
C ASP A 70 -5.80 18.93 -19.34
N GLN A 71 -5.24 19.32 -18.20
CA GLN A 71 -5.73 20.40 -17.32
C GLN A 71 -7.17 20.19 -16.82
N LYS A 72 -7.61 18.93 -16.73
CA LYS A 72 -8.90 18.58 -16.11
C LYS A 72 -8.88 18.87 -14.61
N GLU A 73 -9.99 19.36 -14.08
CA GLU A 73 -10.22 19.50 -12.63
C GLU A 73 -11.04 18.36 -12.03
N ILE A 74 -11.75 17.63 -12.91
CA ILE A 74 -12.62 16.49 -12.60
C ILE A 74 -12.34 15.38 -13.62
N ILE A 75 -12.22 14.15 -13.15
CA ILE A 75 -12.11 12.93 -13.96
C ILE A 75 -13.13 11.89 -13.49
N THR A 76 -13.29 10.83 -14.27
CA THR A 76 -14.00 9.61 -13.88
C THR A 76 -13.09 8.41 -14.14
N LEU A 77 -13.31 7.26 -13.50
CA LEU A 77 -12.57 6.05 -13.89
C LEU A 77 -12.87 5.65 -15.34
N ASN A 78 -14.04 6.02 -15.86
CA ASN A 78 -14.42 5.77 -17.25
C ASN A 78 -13.53 6.49 -18.27
N ASP A 79 -12.83 7.57 -17.88
CA ASP A 79 -11.80 8.21 -18.71
C ASP A 79 -10.64 7.26 -19.06
N TYR A 80 -10.45 6.20 -18.27
CA TYR A 80 -9.40 5.20 -18.43
C TYR A 80 -9.94 3.84 -18.89
N LYS A 81 -11.21 3.75 -19.29
CA LYS A 81 -11.83 2.49 -19.70
C LYS A 81 -11.12 1.88 -20.91
N GLY A 82 -10.83 0.59 -20.84
CA GLY A 82 -10.05 -0.13 -21.85
C GLY A 82 -8.52 -0.03 -21.66
N LYS A 83 -8.06 0.75 -20.68
CA LYS A 83 -6.67 0.74 -20.20
C LYS A 83 -6.57 -0.04 -18.88
N ALA A 84 -5.38 -0.50 -18.55
CA ALA A 84 -5.08 -0.86 -17.17
C ALA A 84 -5.06 0.40 -16.30
N ILE A 85 -5.50 0.32 -15.05
CA ILE A 85 -5.55 1.46 -14.13
C ILE A 85 -4.76 1.11 -12.87
N LEU A 86 -3.83 1.99 -12.50
CA LEU A 86 -3.10 1.93 -11.25
C LEU A 86 -3.50 3.13 -10.40
N LEU A 87 -4.10 2.86 -9.24
CA LEU A 87 -4.43 3.88 -8.24
C LEU A 87 -3.41 3.78 -7.09
N ASP A 88 -2.47 4.73 -7.00
CA ASP A 88 -1.44 4.77 -5.94
C ASP A 88 -1.88 5.69 -4.80
N PHE A 89 -2.34 5.09 -3.70
CA PHE A 89 -2.74 5.81 -2.50
C PHE A 89 -1.52 6.27 -1.69
N LEU A 90 -1.42 7.58 -1.49
CA LEU A 90 -0.30 8.25 -0.84
C LEU A 90 -0.71 9.54 -0.11
N PHE A 91 0.24 10.17 0.57
CA PHE A 91 0.10 11.56 1.02
C PHE A 91 1.43 12.32 0.85
N THR A 92 1.38 13.64 0.76
CA THR A 92 2.52 14.53 0.42
C THR A 92 3.72 14.42 1.38
N GLY A 93 3.51 13.99 2.62
CA GLY A 93 4.55 13.76 3.62
C GLY A 93 5.19 12.37 3.59
N CYS A 94 4.70 11.44 2.76
CA CYS A 94 5.28 10.11 2.62
C CYS A 94 6.56 10.16 1.77
N LYS A 95 7.71 10.40 2.40
CA LYS A 95 9.00 10.53 1.68
C LYS A 95 9.27 9.37 0.72
N GLY A 96 9.03 8.13 1.15
CA GLY A 96 9.22 6.95 0.32
C GLY A 96 8.29 6.87 -0.89
N CYS A 97 7.01 7.23 -0.71
CA CYS A 97 6.03 7.27 -1.80
C CYS A 97 6.40 8.35 -2.82
N ILE A 98 6.72 9.55 -2.34
CA ILE A 98 7.06 10.70 -3.19
C ILE A 98 8.34 10.45 -3.99
N ALA A 99 9.34 9.81 -3.38
CA ALA A 99 10.58 9.46 -4.07
C ALA A 99 10.38 8.44 -5.21
N ALA A 100 9.28 7.68 -5.20
CA ALA A 100 8.96 6.69 -6.23
C ALA A 100 8.18 7.29 -7.42
N LEU A 101 7.54 8.45 -7.26
CA LEU A 101 6.73 9.09 -8.31
C LEU A 101 7.49 9.37 -9.63
N PRO A 102 8.77 9.79 -9.64
CA PRO A 102 9.53 9.91 -10.90
C PRO A 102 9.64 8.61 -11.69
N VAL A 103 9.63 7.46 -11.02
CA VAL A 103 9.64 6.15 -11.69
C VAL A 103 8.27 5.86 -12.29
N LEU A 104 7.20 6.16 -11.55
CA LEU A 104 5.83 6.04 -12.05
C LEU A 104 5.56 6.93 -13.26
N GLU A 105 6.06 8.16 -13.26
CA GLU A 105 5.98 9.08 -14.41
C GLU A 105 6.63 8.47 -15.65
N LYS A 106 7.84 7.91 -15.53
CA LYS A 106 8.52 7.24 -16.65
C LYS A 106 7.72 6.04 -17.19
N ILE A 107 7.09 5.28 -16.31
CA ILE A 107 6.24 4.15 -16.70
C ILE A 107 4.97 4.67 -17.39
N SER A 108 4.33 5.70 -16.84
CA SER A 108 3.14 6.32 -17.44
C SER A 108 3.45 6.79 -18.87
N LEU A 109 4.58 7.46 -19.08
CA LEU A 109 4.99 7.92 -20.42
C LEU A 109 5.31 6.75 -21.37
N ALA A 110 5.90 5.66 -20.87
CA ALA A 110 6.23 4.49 -21.68
C ALA A 110 5.01 3.66 -22.10
N PHE A 111 3.90 3.76 -21.35
CA PHE A 111 2.67 2.98 -21.55
C PHE A 111 1.42 3.88 -21.72
N ASP A 112 1.58 5.13 -22.13
CA ASP A 112 0.56 6.19 -22.06
C ASP A 112 -0.82 5.80 -22.63
N SER A 113 -0.83 5.12 -23.78
CA SER A 113 -2.08 4.66 -24.42
C SER A 113 -2.69 3.40 -23.79
N GLU A 114 -1.96 2.70 -22.92
CA GLU A 114 -2.29 1.36 -22.41
C GLU A 114 -2.55 1.34 -20.89
N VAL A 115 -2.00 2.31 -20.14
CA VAL A 115 -2.08 2.38 -18.68
C VAL A 115 -2.42 3.79 -18.21
N GLY A 116 -3.38 3.92 -17.30
CA GLY A 116 -3.60 5.12 -16.50
C GLY A 116 -3.01 4.99 -15.10
N ILE A 117 -2.04 5.82 -14.76
CA ILE A 117 -1.47 5.89 -13.40
C ILE A 117 -1.97 7.16 -12.72
N VAL A 118 -2.60 7.01 -11.56
CA VAL A 118 -3.20 8.12 -10.81
C VAL A 118 -2.80 8.04 -9.35
N ALA A 119 -2.23 9.12 -8.82
CA ALA A 119 -1.98 9.25 -7.39
C ALA A 119 -3.30 9.60 -6.67
N VAL A 120 -3.56 9.00 -5.51
CA VAL A 120 -4.80 9.21 -4.74
C VAL A 120 -4.45 9.67 -3.33
N THR A 121 -4.98 10.81 -2.89
CA THR A 121 -4.73 11.34 -1.55
C THR A 121 -6.02 11.89 -0.91
N PRO A 122 -6.22 11.70 0.41
CA PRO A 122 -7.30 12.35 1.15
C PRO A 122 -7.02 13.84 1.42
N GLU A 123 -5.85 14.35 1.04
CA GLU A 123 -5.44 15.72 1.31
C GLU A 123 -6.24 16.74 0.49
N LYS A 124 -6.44 17.92 1.06
CA LYS A 124 -7.13 19.04 0.40
C LYS A 124 -6.44 19.45 -0.89
N ARG A 125 -7.23 19.85 -1.90
CA ARG A 125 -6.74 20.37 -3.19
C ARG A 125 -5.57 21.35 -3.01
N GLN A 126 -5.77 22.38 -2.20
CA GLN A 126 -4.77 23.43 -1.97
C GLN A 126 -3.42 22.88 -1.51
N ARG A 127 -3.43 21.92 -0.57
CA ARG A 127 -2.20 21.32 -0.04
C ARG A 127 -1.40 20.61 -1.13
N VAL A 128 -2.08 19.91 -2.03
CA VAL A 128 -1.44 19.19 -3.13
C VAL A 128 -0.93 20.16 -4.20
N THR A 129 -1.73 21.17 -4.55
CA THR A 129 -1.33 22.23 -5.50
C THR A 129 -0.09 22.99 -5.04
N ASP A 130 0.04 23.30 -3.74
CA ASP A 130 1.23 23.97 -3.19
C ASP A 130 2.44 23.01 -3.11
N PHE A 131 2.18 21.72 -2.87
CA PHE A 131 3.21 20.70 -2.70
C PHE A 131 3.94 20.36 -4.01
N ILE A 132 3.21 20.20 -5.11
CA ILE A 132 3.78 19.76 -6.40
C ILE A 132 4.95 20.65 -6.84
N PRO A 133 4.82 21.99 -6.99
CA PRO A 133 5.92 22.83 -7.46
C PRO A 133 7.05 22.98 -6.43
N SER A 134 6.77 22.79 -5.13
CA SER A 134 7.76 22.96 -4.05
C SER A 134 8.64 21.73 -3.81
N ASN A 135 8.29 20.57 -4.38
CA ASN A 135 9.00 19.32 -4.15
C ASN A 135 9.81 18.87 -5.37
N SER A 136 11.11 18.64 -5.19
CA SER A 136 12.05 18.30 -6.26
C SER A 136 11.79 16.97 -6.97
N TYR A 137 11.02 16.05 -6.38
CA TYR A 137 10.65 14.79 -7.02
C TYR A 137 9.44 14.93 -7.94
N VAL A 138 8.53 15.88 -7.67
CA VAL A 138 7.24 15.97 -8.38
C VAL A 138 7.00 17.28 -9.10
N ASN A 139 7.88 18.28 -8.96
CA ASN A 139 7.72 19.58 -9.62
C ASN A 139 7.72 19.56 -11.15
N LYS A 140 8.07 18.41 -11.76
CA LYS A 140 8.00 18.16 -13.21
C LYS A 140 7.06 17.00 -13.57
N SER A 141 6.34 16.45 -12.59
CA SER A 141 5.43 15.33 -12.78
C SER A 141 4.22 15.78 -13.59
N GLN A 142 3.77 14.95 -14.52
CA GLN A 142 2.50 15.08 -15.23
C GLN A 142 1.47 14.07 -14.70
N LEU A 143 1.86 13.20 -13.76
CA LEU A 143 0.89 12.34 -13.07
C LEU A 143 -0.26 13.16 -12.46
N PRO A 144 -1.52 12.74 -12.70
CA PRO A 144 -2.68 13.30 -12.04
C PRO A 144 -2.73 12.88 -10.56
N PHE A 145 -3.21 13.79 -9.71
CA PHE A 145 -3.49 13.53 -8.30
C PHE A 145 -4.96 13.70 -8.01
N ILE A 146 -5.65 12.61 -7.69
CA ILE A 146 -6.97 12.65 -7.07
C ILE A 146 -6.82 13.22 -5.66
N VAL A 147 -7.62 14.23 -5.34
CA VAL A 147 -7.58 14.95 -4.07
C VAL A 147 -8.87 14.80 -3.29
N GLU A 148 -8.80 15.00 -1.97
CA GLU A 148 -9.94 14.92 -1.06
C GLU A 148 -10.67 13.56 -1.12
N ASP A 149 -9.96 12.49 -1.50
CA ASP A 149 -10.57 11.17 -1.65
C ASP A 149 -11.12 10.67 -0.30
N ARG A 150 -12.34 10.16 -0.38
CA ARG A 150 -13.00 9.40 0.68
C ARG A 150 -13.69 8.15 0.16
N ILE A 151 -13.93 8.06 -1.15
CA ILE A 151 -14.77 7.02 -1.74
C ILE A 151 -13.90 5.87 -2.24
N LEU A 152 -12.80 6.17 -2.94
CA LEU A 152 -11.88 5.13 -3.39
C LEU A 152 -11.25 4.42 -2.19
N LYS A 153 -10.90 5.15 -1.11
CA LYS A 153 -10.43 4.53 0.14
C LYS A 153 -11.43 3.57 0.78
N GLN A 154 -12.74 3.78 0.63
CA GLN A 154 -13.75 2.86 1.16
C GLN A 154 -13.87 1.58 0.32
N HIS A 155 -13.70 1.70 -1.00
CA HIS A 155 -13.61 0.54 -1.88
C HIS A 155 -12.30 -0.22 -1.75
N PHE A 156 -11.21 0.47 -1.46
CA PHE A 156 -9.87 -0.11 -1.36
C PHE A 156 -9.30 0.19 0.03
N PRO A 157 -9.86 -0.42 1.10
CA PRO A 157 -9.44 -0.13 2.45
C PRO A 157 -7.98 -0.56 2.67
N HIS A 158 -7.16 0.39 3.12
CA HIS A 158 -5.74 0.18 3.38
C HIS A 158 -5.32 0.92 4.65
N LEU A 159 -4.35 0.35 5.36
CA LEU A 159 -3.74 0.94 6.55
C LEU A 159 -2.40 1.58 6.22
N TYR A 160 -1.59 0.90 5.40
CA TYR A 160 -0.27 1.38 5.03
C TYR A 160 -0.30 2.09 3.69
N ILE A 161 0.61 3.02 3.49
CA ILE A 161 0.91 3.59 2.18
C ILE A 161 2.40 3.41 1.85
N SER A 162 2.81 3.37 0.58
CA SER A 162 1.96 3.34 -0.60
C SER A 162 1.06 2.09 -0.65
N HIS A 163 -0.14 2.25 -1.22
CA HIS A 163 -1.05 1.17 -1.57
C HIS A 163 -1.47 1.36 -3.04
N VAL A 164 -1.03 0.46 -3.92
CA VAL A 164 -1.35 0.50 -5.34
C VAL A 164 -2.43 -0.53 -5.65
N VAL A 165 -3.56 -0.07 -6.18
CA VAL A 165 -4.61 -0.93 -6.69
C VAL A 165 -4.39 -1.14 -8.18
N TRP A 166 -4.36 -2.40 -8.61
CA TRP A 166 -4.20 -2.78 -10.01
C TRP A 166 -5.54 -3.24 -10.57
N ILE A 167 -6.05 -2.51 -11.55
CA ILE A 167 -7.29 -2.80 -12.26
C ILE A 167 -6.92 -3.10 -13.71
N ASP A 168 -7.37 -4.21 -14.25
CA ASP A 168 -7.09 -4.55 -15.64
C ASP A 168 -8.02 -3.86 -16.65
N VAL A 169 -7.81 -4.14 -17.94
CA VAL A 169 -8.57 -3.53 -19.03
C VAL A 169 -10.05 -3.93 -19.04
N GLN A 170 -10.43 -5.02 -18.35
CA GLN A 170 -11.82 -5.43 -18.16
C GLN A 170 -12.48 -4.78 -16.94
N GLY A 171 -11.72 -4.01 -16.15
CA GLY A 171 -12.24 -3.40 -14.93
C GLY A 171 -12.25 -4.33 -13.74
N ILE A 172 -11.40 -5.35 -13.70
CA ILE A 172 -11.33 -6.30 -12.60
C ILE A 172 -10.10 -5.99 -11.73
N VAL A 173 -10.28 -5.98 -10.41
CA VAL A 173 -9.20 -5.81 -9.44
C VAL A 173 -8.30 -7.05 -9.48
N ARG A 174 -7.02 -6.86 -9.77
CA ARG A 174 -6.03 -7.93 -9.93
C ARG A 174 -5.06 -8.07 -8.78
N ALA A 175 -4.70 -6.95 -8.14
CA ALA A 175 -3.74 -6.96 -7.04
C ALA A 175 -3.80 -5.68 -6.20
N PHE A 176 -3.29 -5.81 -4.97
CA PHE A 176 -2.95 -4.70 -4.09
C PHE A 176 -1.46 -4.80 -3.76
N THR A 177 -0.69 -3.75 -4.02
CA THR A 177 0.77 -3.77 -3.83
C THR A 177 1.28 -2.48 -3.18
N GLY A 178 2.60 -2.32 -3.04
CA GLY A 178 3.21 -0.99 -2.88
C GLY A 178 3.75 -0.44 -4.21
N THR A 179 4.07 0.86 -4.28
CA THR A 179 4.64 1.51 -5.48
C THR A 179 5.88 0.78 -6.01
N LYS A 180 6.69 0.18 -5.13
CA LYS A 180 7.94 -0.51 -5.51
C LYS A 180 7.75 -1.72 -6.46
N HIS A 181 6.52 -2.21 -6.64
CA HIS A 181 6.20 -3.31 -7.57
C HIS A 181 5.82 -2.79 -8.95
N VAL A 182 5.59 -1.49 -9.09
CA VAL A 182 5.21 -0.90 -10.37
C VAL A 182 6.47 -0.81 -11.23
N THR A 183 6.57 -1.70 -12.22
CA THR A 183 7.72 -1.83 -13.13
C THR A 183 7.20 -2.11 -14.54
N THR A 184 8.02 -1.87 -15.55
CA THR A 184 7.71 -2.26 -16.95
C THR A 184 7.34 -3.74 -17.06
N ARG A 185 7.99 -4.61 -16.27
CA ARG A 185 7.72 -6.05 -16.25
C ARG A 185 6.31 -6.35 -15.72
N THR A 186 5.98 -5.82 -14.55
CA THR A 186 4.68 -6.08 -13.91
C THR A 186 3.51 -5.45 -14.69
N ILE A 187 3.72 -4.31 -15.35
CA ILE A 187 2.72 -3.76 -16.28
C ILE A 187 2.43 -4.73 -17.43
N ARG A 188 3.48 -5.30 -18.05
CA ARG A 188 3.30 -6.32 -19.11
C ARG A 188 2.67 -7.61 -18.60
N GLU A 189 3.00 -8.03 -17.38
CA GLU A 189 2.37 -9.19 -16.74
C GLU A 189 0.86 -8.96 -16.52
N LEU A 190 0.44 -7.76 -16.10
CA LEU A 190 -0.97 -7.39 -15.97
C LEU A 190 -1.70 -7.49 -17.33
N GLN A 191 -1.12 -6.89 -18.38
CA GLN A 191 -1.72 -6.87 -19.71
C GLN A 191 -1.89 -8.28 -20.31
N ASN A 192 -0.98 -9.20 -19.98
CA ASN A 192 -1.03 -10.59 -20.40
C ASN A 192 -1.87 -11.48 -19.48
N GLY A 193 -2.48 -10.93 -18.42
CA GLY A 193 -3.29 -11.68 -17.45
C GLY A 193 -2.48 -12.62 -16.54
N ASN A 194 -1.17 -12.43 -16.41
CA ASN A 194 -0.28 -13.31 -15.64
C ASN A 194 0.11 -12.69 -14.28
N THR A 195 -0.85 -12.53 -13.37
CA THR A 195 -0.63 -11.90 -12.05
C THR A 195 -0.48 -12.88 -10.89
N ARG A 196 -0.26 -14.18 -11.18
CA ARG A 196 -0.44 -15.28 -10.20
C ARG A 196 0.53 -15.28 -9.01
N ASN A 197 1.68 -14.62 -9.13
CA ASN A 197 2.75 -14.63 -8.12
C ASN A 197 3.14 -13.21 -7.67
N TRP A 198 2.21 -12.26 -7.78
CA TRP A 198 2.51 -10.91 -7.30
C TRP A 198 2.49 -10.89 -5.77
N PRO A 199 3.42 -10.18 -5.13
CA PRO A 199 3.40 -9.99 -3.69
C PRO A 199 2.23 -9.08 -3.32
N VAL A 200 1.12 -9.72 -2.99
CA VAL A 200 -0.10 -9.04 -2.58
C VAL A 200 0.13 -8.50 -1.18
N LYS A 201 0.04 -7.18 -1.05
CA LYS A 201 0.15 -6.50 0.23
C LYS A 201 -1.00 -6.95 1.13
N THR A 202 -0.65 -7.69 2.18
CA THR A 202 -1.62 -8.08 3.21
C THR A 202 -1.77 -6.94 4.21
N GLU A 203 -2.96 -6.35 4.32
CA GLU A 203 -3.25 -5.30 5.30
C GLU A 203 -3.46 -5.93 6.70
N MET A 204 -2.37 -6.36 7.35
CA MET A 204 -2.44 -6.98 8.67
C MET A 204 -2.68 -5.94 9.77
N THR A 205 -3.95 -5.71 10.12
CA THR A 205 -4.40 -4.76 11.15
C THR A 205 -3.82 -5.05 12.53
N SER A 206 -3.65 -6.33 12.90
CA SER A 206 -3.12 -6.70 14.22
C SER A 206 -1.62 -6.49 14.35
N PHE A 207 -0.87 -6.44 13.25
CA PHE A 207 0.60 -6.37 13.28
C PHE A 207 1.17 -4.96 13.26
N PHE A 208 0.36 -3.93 12.99
CA PHE A 208 0.80 -2.53 12.97
C PHE A 208 1.54 -2.16 14.27
N ASN A 209 0.92 -2.46 15.41
CA ASN A 209 1.46 -2.24 16.75
C ASN A 209 1.80 -3.54 17.51
N ALA A 210 1.73 -4.71 16.86
CA ALA A 210 2.15 -5.94 17.51
C ALA A 210 3.67 -5.98 17.65
N PRO A 211 4.17 -6.64 18.71
CA PRO A 211 5.56 -7.07 18.73
C PRO A 211 5.86 -7.97 17.54
N LEU A 212 7.08 -7.89 17.01
CA LEU A 212 7.63 -8.88 16.07
C LEU A 212 7.59 -10.28 16.69
N VAL A 213 7.88 -10.38 17.99
CA VAL A 213 7.87 -11.66 18.71
C VAL A 213 6.71 -11.69 19.70
N ARG A 214 5.73 -12.55 19.44
CA ARG A 214 4.68 -12.86 20.43
C ARG A 214 5.18 -13.95 21.37
N LEU A 215 5.58 -13.53 22.56
CA LEU A 215 5.95 -14.45 23.63
C LEU A 215 4.68 -14.87 24.36
N ASN A 216 4.45 -16.18 24.46
CA ASN A 216 3.28 -16.72 25.17
C ASN A 216 3.38 -16.35 26.66
N PRO A 217 2.48 -15.50 27.20
CA PRO A 217 2.50 -15.13 28.60
C PRO A 217 2.35 -16.35 29.51
N GLU A 218 1.54 -17.33 29.12
CA GLU A 218 1.27 -18.57 29.88
C GLU A 218 2.50 -19.47 29.98
N ALA A 219 3.34 -19.50 28.93
CA ALA A 219 4.59 -20.25 28.93
C ALA A 219 5.67 -19.62 29.84
N ASN A 220 5.58 -18.32 30.11
CA ASN A 220 6.53 -17.56 30.94
C ASN A 220 5.98 -17.21 32.34
N SER A 221 4.74 -17.58 32.66
CA SER A 221 4.09 -17.24 33.93
C SER A 221 4.13 -18.40 34.91
N MET A 222 5.24 -18.48 35.64
CA MET A 222 5.15 -18.94 37.02
C MET A 222 4.17 -18.01 37.76
N ARG A 223 3.29 -18.56 38.61
CA ARG A 223 2.24 -17.78 39.33
C ARG A 223 2.75 -16.52 40.04
N ASN A 224 4.03 -16.48 40.42
CA ASN A 224 4.68 -15.37 41.13
C ASN A 224 5.46 -14.40 40.21
N ASN A 225 5.35 -14.54 38.89
CA ASN A 225 6.11 -13.76 37.89
C ASN A 225 5.23 -12.85 37.02
N VAL A 226 3.95 -12.66 37.38
CA VAL A 226 3.04 -11.75 36.67
C VAL A 226 3.58 -10.32 36.75
N GLY A 227 3.66 -9.63 35.61
CA GLY A 227 4.08 -8.22 35.53
C GLY A 227 5.59 -7.97 35.57
N ARG A 228 6.44 -9.01 35.46
CA ARG A 228 7.89 -8.80 35.32
C ARG A 228 8.24 -8.23 33.94
N PRO A 229 9.12 -7.21 33.86
CA PRO A 229 9.60 -6.73 32.57
C PRO A 229 10.37 -7.85 31.87
N LEU A 230 10.21 -7.93 30.54
CA LEU A 230 10.93 -8.87 29.70
C LEU A 230 11.75 -8.09 28.68
N TYR A 231 13.07 -8.19 28.79
CA TYR A 231 14.01 -7.54 27.89
C TYR A 231 14.58 -8.57 26.92
N TYR A 232 14.55 -8.24 25.64
CA TYR A 232 15.09 -9.08 24.59
C TYR A 232 15.37 -8.23 23.36
N SER A 233 16.17 -8.78 22.46
CA SER A 233 16.22 -8.34 21.09
C SER A 233 15.98 -9.52 20.15
N ALA A 234 15.41 -9.23 18.98
CA ALA A 234 15.12 -10.21 17.95
C ALA A 234 15.37 -9.60 16.58
N ILE A 235 15.98 -10.41 15.70
CA ILE A 235 16.07 -10.12 14.27
C ILE A 235 15.33 -11.23 13.52
N THR A 236 14.48 -10.83 12.57
CA THR A 236 13.82 -11.75 11.64
C THR A 236 14.09 -11.31 10.22
N GLY A 237 13.87 -12.21 9.25
CA GLY A 237 13.82 -11.83 7.84
C GLY A 237 12.67 -10.87 7.52
N TYR A 238 12.54 -10.56 6.24
CA TYR A 238 11.43 -9.76 5.71
C TYR A 238 10.08 -10.36 6.10
N THR A 239 9.17 -9.51 6.56
CA THR A 239 7.78 -9.86 6.89
C THR A 239 6.84 -9.29 5.83
N GLU A 240 6.22 -10.15 5.04
CA GLU A 240 5.24 -9.72 4.04
C GLU A 240 4.03 -9.01 4.68
N GLY A 241 3.46 -8.02 3.98
CA GLY A 241 2.29 -7.28 4.47
C GLY A 241 2.58 -6.24 5.56
N VAL A 242 3.85 -5.95 5.86
CA VAL A 242 4.22 -4.97 6.88
C VAL A 242 5.07 -3.84 6.26
N GLY A 243 4.65 -2.59 6.47
CA GLY A 243 5.40 -1.42 6.02
C GLY A 243 6.67 -1.15 6.85
N VAL A 244 7.54 -0.28 6.34
CA VAL A 244 8.67 0.25 7.11
C VAL A 244 8.12 1.17 8.19
N LEU A 245 8.02 0.68 9.42
CA LEU A 245 7.52 1.42 10.58
C LEU A 245 8.56 1.37 11.69
N VAL A 246 8.74 2.52 12.37
CA VAL A 246 9.47 2.64 13.64
C VAL A 246 8.47 2.90 14.77
N PRO A 247 7.82 1.88 15.36
CA PRO A 247 7.03 2.10 16.56
C PRO A 247 7.96 2.07 17.78
N THR A 248 8.17 3.22 18.41
CA THR A 248 8.61 3.27 19.81
C THR A 248 7.37 3.22 20.69
N LYS A 249 7.20 2.14 21.46
CA LYS A 249 6.07 1.99 22.39
C LYS A 249 6.57 1.87 23.82
N ALA A 250 6.20 2.82 24.67
CA ALA A 250 6.40 2.72 26.10
C ALA A 250 5.20 2.02 26.75
N ASP A 251 5.47 1.13 27.69
CA ASP A 251 4.48 0.51 28.57
C ASP A 251 4.91 0.79 30.01
N SER A 252 4.25 1.78 30.64
CA SER A 252 4.56 2.21 32.00
C SER A 252 4.15 1.18 33.06
N LEU A 253 3.19 0.30 32.75
CA LEU A 253 2.76 -0.76 33.67
C LEU A 253 3.82 -1.86 33.75
N LEU A 254 4.46 -2.17 32.63
CA LEU A 254 5.54 -3.15 32.56
C LEU A 254 6.94 -2.54 32.75
N GLY A 255 7.06 -1.21 32.78
CA GLY A 255 8.36 -0.53 32.90
C GLY A 255 9.29 -0.77 31.72
N ILE A 256 8.71 -0.96 30.51
CA ILE A 256 9.46 -1.25 29.29
C ILE A 256 9.29 -0.17 28.21
N LYS A 257 10.29 -0.08 27.34
CA LYS A 257 10.25 0.64 26.07
C LYS A 257 10.59 -0.35 24.97
N ARG A 258 9.71 -0.49 23.99
CA ARG A 258 9.93 -1.30 22.79
C ARG A 258 10.32 -0.41 21.63
N ILE A 259 11.31 -0.84 20.86
CA ILE A 259 11.78 -0.20 19.64
C ILE A 259 11.81 -1.27 18.56
N SER A 260 11.09 -1.04 17.48
CA SER A 260 11.04 -1.97 16.37
C SER A 260 11.35 -1.26 15.04
N PHE A 261 12.00 -1.96 14.13
CA PHE A 261 12.21 -1.57 12.74
C PHE A 261 11.74 -2.72 11.86
N LYS A 262 10.89 -2.46 10.88
CA LYS A 262 10.26 -3.50 10.05
C LYS A 262 10.75 -3.37 8.61
N ASN A 263 11.14 -4.49 8.00
CA ASN A 263 11.55 -4.58 6.59
C ASN A 263 12.55 -3.49 6.16
N MET A 264 13.58 -3.26 7.00
CA MET A 264 14.57 -2.23 6.76
C MET A 264 15.87 -2.81 6.18
N PRO A 265 16.50 -2.13 5.20
CA PRO A 265 17.83 -2.51 4.71
C PRO A 265 18.84 -2.52 5.85
N ILE A 266 19.77 -3.47 5.84
CA ILE A 266 20.77 -3.62 6.91
C ILE A 266 21.61 -2.34 7.09
N ILE A 267 21.99 -1.67 6.00
CA ILE A 267 22.74 -0.41 6.08
C ILE A 267 21.95 0.74 6.71
N ASP A 268 20.62 0.75 6.55
CA ASP A 268 19.76 1.76 7.15
C ASP A 268 19.65 1.53 8.66
N LEU A 269 19.67 0.27 9.12
CA LEU A 269 19.73 -0.06 10.55
C LEU A 269 21.07 0.37 11.17
N TYR A 270 22.19 0.18 10.49
CA TYR A 270 23.48 0.72 10.96
C TYR A 270 23.47 2.26 11.01
N ARG A 271 22.85 2.92 10.03
CA ARG A 271 22.68 4.38 10.05
C ARG A 271 21.88 4.85 11.26
N ILE A 272 20.81 4.15 11.60
CA ILE A 272 20.02 4.44 12.80
C ILE A 272 20.83 4.16 14.07
N ALA A 273 21.60 3.07 14.10
CA ALA A 273 22.39 2.68 15.26
C ALA A 273 23.60 3.60 15.52
N ILE A 274 24.07 4.32 14.50
CA ILE A 274 25.17 5.29 14.61
C ILE A 274 24.65 6.72 14.76
N GLY A 275 23.44 7.01 14.27
CA GLY A 275 22.82 8.32 14.40
C GLY A 275 23.51 9.39 13.53
N SER A 276 23.66 10.60 14.06
CA SER A 276 24.17 11.76 13.33
C SER A 276 25.62 11.63 12.85
N GLU A 277 26.38 10.69 13.41
CA GLU A 277 27.77 10.42 13.03
C GLU A 277 27.88 9.49 11.82
N PHE A 278 26.76 8.97 11.30
CA PHE A 278 26.81 8.08 10.15
C PHE A 278 27.26 8.86 8.91
N PRO A 279 28.35 8.45 8.24
CA PRO A 279 28.98 9.25 7.23
C PRO A 279 28.22 9.21 5.89
N LEU A 280 28.64 10.07 4.95
CA LEU A 280 28.03 10.12 3.63
C LEU A 280 28.28 8.81 2.87
N ARG A 281 27.44 8.53 1.87
CA ARG A 281 27.54 7.30 1.04
C ARG A 281 28.95 7.05 0.46
N LYS A 282 29.68 8.11 0.10
CA LYS A 282 31.06 8.03 -0.44
C LYS A 282 32.11 7.60 0.59
N GLN A 283 31.79 7.68 1.87
CA GLN A 283 32.65 7.33 3.01
C GLN A 283 32.24 5.96 3.62
N ILE A 284 31.51 5.14 2.85
CA ILE A 284 31.21 3.76 3.25
C ILE A 284 32.24 2.83 2.60
N CYS A 285 32.95 2.07 3.44
CA CYS A 285 33.90 1.04 3.03
C CYS A 285 33.27 -0.35 3.21
N TRP A 286 33.32 -1.15 2.16
CA TRP A 286 32.78 -2.51 2.15
C TRP A 286 33.93 -3.52 2.18
N GLU A 287 34.04 -4.23 3.30
CA GLU A 287 34.97 -5.33 3.55
C GLU A 287 34.19 -6.65 3.67
N VAL A 288 33.22 -6.82 2.77
CA VAL A 288 32.29 -7.95 2.67
C VAL A 288 32.33 -8.48 1.24
N GLU A 289 32.03 -9.77 1.04
CA GLU A 289 32.05 -10.39 -0.30
C GLU A 289 30.96 -9.81 -1.22
N HIS A 290 29.77 -9.58 -0.66
CA HIS A 290 28.55 -9.21 -1.40
C HIS A 290 27.95 -7.89 -0.90
N PRO A 291 28.56 -6.72 -1.19
CA PRO A 291 28.09 -5.42 -0.69
C PRO A 291 26.68 -5.03 -1.18
N GLU A 292 26.26 -5.53 -2.34
CA GLU A 292 24.93 -5.35 -2.93
C GLU A 292 23.80 -5.90 -2.05
N ARG A 293 24.09 -6.82 -1.11
CA ARG A 293 23.11 -7.35 -0.16
C ARG A 293 22.77 -6.39 0.97
N TYR A 294 23.64 -5.41 1.25
CA TYR A 294 23.46 -4.54 2.41
C TYR A 294 22.89 -3.17 2.04
N ALA A 295 23.08 -2.74 0.79
CA ALA A 295 22.70 -1.43 0.31
C ALA A 295 22.00 -1.49 -1.06
N VAL A 296 20.73 -1.09 -1.09
CA VAL A 296 19.88 -1.13 -2.30
C VAL A 296 20.47 -0.36 -3.48
N TRP A 297 21.21 0.72 -3.23
CA TRP A 297 21.82 1.53 -4.28
C TRP A 297 23.05 0.88 -4.94
N MET A 298 23.50 -0.26 -4.41
CA MET A 298 24.55 -1.10 -5.00
C MET A 298 23.96 -2.27 -5.78
N ALA A 299 22.66 -2.53 -5.64
CA ALA A 299 21.98 -3.57 -6.38
C ALA A 299 21.86 -3.22 -7.86
N THR A 300 22.13 -4.19 -8.73
CA THR A 300 21.92 -4.10 -10.18
C THR A 300 20.44 -4.37 -10.51
N LEU A 301 19.59 -3.37 -10.23
CA LEU A 301 18.14 -3.43 -10.49
C LEU A 301 17.78 -3.56 -11.99
N ASP A 302 18.76 -3.43 -12.88
CA ASP A 302 18.58 -3.57 -14.34
C ASP A 302 18.65 -5.04 -14.83
N SER A 303 19.03 -5.98 -13.97
CA SER A 303 19.26 -7.40 -14.34
C SER A 303 18.04 -8.33 -14.18
N GLY A 304 16.84 -7.76 -13.98
CA GLY A 304 15.58 -8.50 -13.87
C GLY A 304 15.07 -8.67 -12.44
N GLN A 305 15.86 -8.28 -11.43
CA GLN A 305 15.41 -8.17 -10.04
C GLN A 305 14.72 -6.81 -9.81
N THR A 306 13.49 -6.84 -9.32
CA THR A 306 12.75 -5.64 -8.93
C THR A 306 13.27 -5.07 -7.60
N LEU A 307 13.03 -3.77 -7.38
CA LEU A 307 13.35 -3.11 -6.11
C LEU A 307 12.75 -3.87 -4.92
N GLU A 308 11.52 -4.35 -5.07
CA GLU A 308 10.90 -5.15 -4.04
C GLU A 308 11.61 -6.48 -3.77
N GLU A 309 11.89 -7.27 -4.82
CA GLU A 309 12.54 -8.56 -4.66
C GLU A 309 13.85 -8.38 -3.89
N TRP A 310 14.56 -7.27 -4.13
CA TRP A 310 15.71 -6.89 -3.32
C TRP A 310 15.34 -6.66 -1.84
N TYR A 311 14.31 -5.85 -1.53
CA TYR A 311 13.86 -5.65 -0.15
C TYR A 311 13.44 -6.96 0.52
N GLN A 312 12.73 -7.84 -0.17
CA GLN A 312 12.29 -9.13 0.35
C GLN A 312 13.47 -10.04 0.72
N GLN A 313 14.54 -10.01 -0.06
CA GLN A 313 15.73 -10.84 0.16
C GLN A 313 16.72 -10.24 1.17
N ASN A 314 16.80 -8.91 1.24
CA ASN A 314 17.93 -8.21 1.88
C ASN A 314 17.54 -7.32 3.06
N SER A 315 16.24 -7.17 3.33
CA SER A 315 15.77 -6.41 4.50
C SER A 315 15.40 -7.31 5.66
N ILE A 316 15.57 -6.78 6.86
CA ILE A 316 15.28 -7.49 8.10
C ILE A 316 14.31 -6.69 8.97
N CYS A 317 13.71 -7.38 9.93
CA CYS A 317 13.01 -6.73 11.02
C CYS A 317 13.85 -6.85 12.29
N TYR A 318 13.88 -5.79 13.09
CA TYR A 318 14.49 -5.75 14.42
C TYR A 318 13.45 -5.35 15.45
N GLU A 319 13.51 -5.94 16.63
CA GLU A 319 12.78 -5.49 17.81
C GLU A 319 13.64 -5.63 19.05
N GLY A 320 13.71 -4.57 19.85
CA GLY A 320 14.34 -4.55 21.16
C GLY A 320 13.34 -4.10 22.22
N THR A 321 13.30 -4.79 23.35
CA THR A 321 12.58 -4.36 24.55
C THR A 321 13.58 -4.02 25.64
N PHE A 322 13.52 -2.78 26.12
CA PHE A 322 14.48 -2.18 27.06
C PHE A 322 13.76 -1.67 28.31
N PRO A 323 14.49 -1.38 29.40
CA PRO A 323 13.95 -0.57 30.50
C PRO A 323 13.33 0.74 29.99
N ILE A 324 12.24 1.20 30.60
CA ILE A 324 11.54 2.40 30.13
C ILE A 324 12.41 3.67 30.13
N ALA A 325 13.39 3.72 31.03
CA ALA A 325 14.33 4.83 31.18
C ALA A 325 15.51 4.78 30.19
N THR A 326 15.60 3.77 29.33
CA THR A 326 16.68 3.66 28.34
C THR A 326 16.65 4.83 27.35
N ASP A 327 17.74 5.59 27.35
CA ASP A 327 17.99 6.71 26.43
C ASP A 327 18.33 6.25 25.01
N GLU A 328 18.45 7.21 24.11
CA GLU A 328 18.63 6.96 22.68
C GLU A 328 19.95 6.29 22.33
N GLU A 329 21.04 6.85 22.85
CA GLU A 329 22.40 6.35 22.64
C GLU A 329 22.54 4.90 23.10
N THR A 330 21.95 4.57 24.25
CA THR A 330 22.01 3.22 24.82
C THR A 330 21.32 2.20 23.92
N TRP A 331 20.08 2.43 23.48
CA TRP A 331 19.40 1.44 22.63
C TRP A 331 20.01 1.37 21.23
N GLN A 332 20.58 2.47 20.72
CA GLN A 332 21.32 2.50 19.46
C GLN A 332 22.59 1.62 19.54
N ALA A 333 23.32 1.69 20.66
CA ALA A 333 24.46 0.82 20.91
C ALA A 333 24.06 -0.67 20.95
N PHE A 334 22.93 -1.01 21.58
CA PHE A 334 22.38 -2.37 21.55
C PHE A 334 22.03 -2.81 20.13
N LEU A 335 21.34 -1.97 19.35
CA LEU A 335 21.02 -2.27 17.95
C LEU A 335 22.29 -2.56 17.14
N ARG A 336 23.33 -1.74 17.25
CA ARG A 336 24.60 -1.96 16.54
C ARG A 336 25.25 -3.28 16.94
N ALA A 337 25.29 -3.58 18.24
CA ALA A 337 25.86 -4.83 18.76
C ALA A 337 25.07 -6.06 18.27
N ASP A 338 23.74 -5.96 18.22
CA ASP A 338 22.87 -7.02 17.73
C ASP A 338 23.02 -7.25 16.23
N LEU A 339 23.10 -6.19 15.42
CA LEU A 339 23.38 -6.31 13.99
C LEU A 339 24.70 -7.03 13.76
N ASN A 340 25.76 -6.64 14.48
CA ASN A 340 27.06 -7.29 14.38
C ASN A 340 26.98 -8.78 14.75
N ARG A 341 26.37 -9.09 15.90
CA ARG A 341 26.32 -10.45 16.45
C ARG A 341 25.43 -11.39 15.64
N PHE A 342 24.21 -10.98 15.31
CA PHE A 342 23.22 -11.87 14.68
C PHE A 342 23.44 -12.02 13.17
N LEU A 343 24.09 -11.05 12.51
CA LEU A 343 24.34 -11.11 11.07
C LEU A 343 25.77 -11.52 10.71
N ASN A 344 26.62 -11.83 11.71
CA ASN A 344 28.04 -12.10 11.53
C ASN A 344 28.79 -10.93 10.85
N LEU A 345 28.47 -9.71 11.25
CA LEU A 345 28.99 -8.46 10.68
C LEU A 345 29.78 -7.66 11.71
N ASN A 346 30.54 -6.68 11.23
CA ASN A 346 31.20 -5.69 12.06
C ASN A 346 31.11 -4.31 11.41
N GLY A 347 29.99 -3.63 11.66
CA GLY A 347 29.80 -2.23 11.30
C GLY A 347 30.46 -1.31 12.33
N ARG A 348 31.40 -0.47 11.87
CA ARG A 348 32.17 0.43 12.74
C ARG A 348 32.53 1.75 12.08
N LEU A 349 32.73 2.77 12.90
CA LEU A 349 33.33 4.02 12.46
C LEU A 349 34.85 3.90 12.55
N GLU A 350 35.54 4.35 11.51
CA GLU A 350 37.00 4.48 11.48
C GLU A 350 37.38 5.89 11.05
N HIS A 351 38.31 6.50 11.78
CA HIS A 351 38.87 7.79 11.40
C HIS A 351 40.13 7.56 10.56
N ARG A 352 40.11 8.03 9.31
CA ARG A 352 41.23 7.90 8.36
C ARG A 352 41.49 9.26 7.74
N GLU A 353 42.71 9.77 7.88
CA GLU A 353 43.16 11.03 7.26
C GLU A 353 42.27 12.26 7.56
N GLY A 354 41.74 12.35 8.79
CA GLY A 354 40.87 13.46 9.21
C GLY A 354 39.40 13.32 8.79
N GLU A 355 39.04 12.25 8.09
CA GLU A 355 37.68 11.92 7.67
C GLU A 355 37.16 10.71 8.45
N THR A 356 35.83 10.63 8.63
CA THR A 356 35.16 9.50 9.28
C THR A 356 34.55 8.58 8.22
N TYR A 357 34.87 7.30 8.30
CA TYR A 357 34.36 6.25 7.41
C TYR A 357 33.50 5.27 8.20
N PHE A 358 32.47 4.75 7.55
CA PHE A 358 31.74 3.59 8.06
C PHE A 358 32.28 2.37 7.34
N VAL A 359 32.87 1.45 8.08
CA VAL A 359 33.39 0.19 7.57
C VAL A 359 32.44 -0.92 7.96
N LEU A 360 31.96 -1.68 6.97
CA LEU A 360 31.23 -2.92 7.20
C LEU A 360 32.11 -4.08 6.75
N SER A 361 32.45 -4.97 7.68
CA SER A 361 33.16 -6.22 7.39
C SER A 361 32.36 -7.42 7.88
N GLU A 362 32.73 -8.63 7.43
CA GLU A 362 32.29 -9.87 8.08
C GLU A 362 33.13 -10.12 9.33
N LEU A 363 32.55 -10.78 10.33
CA LEU A 363 33.35 -11.27 11.46
C LEU A 363 34.17 -12.50 11.01
N PRO A 364 35.43 -12.61 11.46
CA PRO A 364 36.32 -13.71 11.08
C PRO A 364 35.86 -15.08 11.56
#